data_AF-A0A844BY48-F1
#
_entry.id   AF-A0A844BY48-F1
#
_cell.length_a   1.000
_cell.length_b   1.000
_cell.length_c   1.000
_cell.angle_alpha   90.00
_cell.angle_beta   90.00
_cell.angle_gamma   90.00
#
_symmetry.space_group_name_H-M   'P 1'
#
loop_
_entity.id
_entity.type
_entity.pdbx_description
1 polymer ?
#
loop_
_entity_poly.entity_id
_entity_poly.type
_entity_poly.pdbx_seq_one_letter_code
_entity_poly.pdbx_strand_id
1 'polypeptide(L)'
;MHRFPNPSSAVDTIINCFNVLYENIDRDEAFGLFDMQEILVSNGLISSSGATGIRALLKGSNKDLSRDKSYNQCKMFAEIYRFLGWMQSHGSALNFTFTQLGDHVASAVDEKPLVEMCFLGIEFPNELIEVSGDYSIRPFASIIKFMNELDGVLSRDEMILGPLSMLHDRDKIEWKNKVELIRGFRQKPNDFKKALSEALKSRGIKKATAENYTRFPLGALKWLNWAQPCRDKKCKYPISNTVIS
;
A
#
# COMPACT_ATOMS: atom_id res chain seq x y z
N MET A 1 8.10 -2.10 10.48
CA MET A 1 6.90 -2.47 9.71
C MET A 1 7.05 -1.80 8.37
N HIS A 2 6.95 -2.58 7.30
CA HIS A 2 7.00 -2.10 5.93
C HIS A 2 5.82 -1.17 5.68
N ARG A 3 6.11 -0.01 5.10
CA ARG A 3 5.16 1.09 4.96
C ARG A 3 4.57 1.02 3.57
N PHE A 4 3.24 1.05 3.49
CA PHE A 4 2.55 1.30 2.22
C PHE A 4 1.88 2.67 2.26
N PRO A 5 2.05 3.50 1.22
CA PRO A 5 1.22 4.67 1.02
C PRO A 5 -0.25 4.25 0.89
N ASN A 6 -1.16 5.15 1.25
CA ASN A 6 -2.59 4.89 1.18
C ASN A 6 -3.31 6.13 0.60
N PRO A 7 -3.17 6.38 -0.72
CA PRO A 7 -3.94 7.42 -1.39
C PRO A 7 -5.41 7.02 -1.54
N SER A 8 -5.68 5.72 -1.74
CA SER A 8 -6.98 5.10 -1.75
C SER A 8 -6.87 3.65 -1.28
N SER A 9 -7.92 3.14 -0.64
CA SER A 9 -8.05 1.71 -0.31
C SER A 9 -8.78 0.91 -1.38
N ALA A 10 -9.31 1.57 -2.42
CA ALA A 10 -9.98 0.92 -3.55
C ALA A 10 -9.02 0.83 -4.73
N VAL A 11 -8.70 -0.39 -5.17
CA VAL A 11 -7.78 -0.65 -6.29
C VAL A 11 -8.34 -0.09 -7.60
N ASP A 12 -9.65 -0.16 -7.83
CA ASP A 12 -10.28 0.43 -9.02
C ASP A 12 -10.02 1.94 -9.14
N THR A 13 -9.99 2.66 -8.01
CA THR A 13 -9.64 4.09 -8.00
C THR A 13 -8.16 4.30 -8.35
N ILE A 14 -7.27 3.43 -7.89
CA ILE A 14 -5.85 3.48 -8.21
C ILE A 14 -5.64 3.27 -9.71
N ILE A 15 -6.29 2.26 -10.30
CA ILE A 15 -6.23 1.98 -11.73
C ILE A 15 -6.84 3.14 -12.54
N ASN A 16 -8.02 3.62 -12.16
CA ASN A 16 -8.67 4.73 -12.86
C ASN A 16 -7.83 6.02 -12.86
N CYS A 17 -7.24 6.37 -11.71
CA CYS A 17 -6.31 7.49 -11.65
C CYS A 17 -5.07 7.26 -12.53
N PHE A 18 -4.55 6.04 -12.60
CA PHE A 18 -3.43 5.72 -13.47
C PHE A 18 -3.80 5.88 -14.96
N ASN A 19 -4.93 5.33 -15.39
CA ASN A 19 -5.40 5.41 -16.78
C ASN A 19 -5.63 6.87 -17.20
N VAL A 20 -6.24 7.69 -16.36
CA VAL A 20 -6.42 9.12 -16.66
C VAL A 20 -5.08 9.86 -16.78
N LEU A 21 -4.09 9.54 -15.95
CA LEU A 21 -2.74 10.10 -16.12
C LEU A 21 -2.12 9.63 -17.44
N TYR A 22 -2.22 8.34 -17.74
CA TYR A 22 -1.67 7.73 -18.94
C TYR A 22 -2.26 8.30 -20.23
N GLU A 23 -3.56 8.59 -20.25
CA GLU A 23 -4.26 9.17 -21.41
C GLU A 23 -3.92 10.66 -21.64
N ASN A 24 -3.48 11.38 -20.61
CA ASN A 24 -3.29 12.84 -20.66
C ASN A 24 -1.82 13.29 -20.64
N ILE A 25 -0.87 12.37 -20.47
CA ILE A 25 0.56 12.67 -20.43
C ILE A 25 1.24 12.01 -21.62
N ASP A 26 2.06 12.78 -22.35
CA ASP A 26 2.83 12.25 -23.47
C ASP A 26 3.83 11.17 -22.99
N ARG A 27 3.89 10.08 -23.74
CA ARG A 27 4.73 8.91 -23.50
C ARG A 27 6.23 9.23 -23.51
N ASP A 28 6.63 10.21 -24.31
CA ASP A 28 8.03 10.58 -24.49
C ASP A 28 8.50 11.65 -23.50
N GLU A 29 7.59 12.15 -22.66
CA GLU A 29 7.86 13.21 -21.69
C GLU A 29 7.96 12.67 -20.26
N ALA A 30 8.85 13.29 -19.48
CA ALA A 30 8.89 13.10 -18.04
C ALA A 30 7.92 14.08 -17.35
N PHE A 31 7.26 13.63 -16.29
CA PHE A 31 6.26 14.41 -15.57
C PHE A 31 6.46 14.37 -14.06
N GLY A 32 5.98 15.40 -13.37
CA GLY A 32 6.10 15.56 -11.93
C GLY A 32 4.77 15.44 -11.19
N LEU A 33 4.84 15.68 -9.88
CA LEU A 33 3.66 15.65 -9.00
C LEU A 33 2.64 16.75 -9.31
N PHE A 34 3.08 17.89 -9.86
CA PHE A 34 2.18 18.97 -10.25
C PHE A 34 1.34 18.61 -11.47
N ASP A 35 1.94 17.99 -12.48
CA ASP A 35 1.23 17.51 -13.67
C ASP A 35 0.18 16.47 -13.26
N MET A 36 0.57 15.52 -12.39
CA MET A 36 -0.38 14.56 -11.82
C MET A 36 -1.52 15.25 -11.06
N GLN A 37 -1.21 16.26 -10.26
CA GLN A 37 -2.21 16.99 -9.47
C GLN A 37 -3.19 17.73 -10.38
N GLU A 38 -2.70 18.45 -11.39
CA GLU A 38 -3.53 19.20 -12.33
C GLU A 38 -4.48 18.29 -13.10
N ILE A 39 -3.97 17.19 -13.64
CA ILE A 39 -4.77 16.22 -14.40
C ILE A 39 -5.81 15.54 -13.51
N LEU A 40 -5.42 15.05 -12.33
CA LEU A 40 -6.36 14.34 -11.45
C LEU A 40 -7.42 15.28 -10.83
N VAL A 41 -7.07 16.53 -10.51
CA VAL A 41 -8.03 17.52 -10.00
C VAL A 41 -8.99 17.98 -11.10
N SER A 42 -8.49 18.24 -12.31
CA SER A 42 -9.32 18.68 -13.44
C SER A 42 -10.33 17.61 -13.86
N ASN A 43 -9.96 16.33 -13.73
CA ASN A 43 -10.84 15.18 -13.96
C ASN A 43 -11.71 14.80 -12.73
N GLY A 44 -11.64 15.56 -11.62
CA GLY A 44 -12.46 15.34 -10.44
C GLY A 44 -12.14 14.06 -9.64
N LEU A 45 -10.97 13.46 -9.87
CA LEU A 45 -10.54 12.21 -9.24
C LEU A 45 -9.94 12.40 -7.85
N ILE A 46 -9.36 13.56 -7.59
CA ILE A 46 -8.84 13.94 -6.27
C ILE A 46 -9.35 15.34 -5.87
N SER A 47 -9.52 15.55 -4.55
CA SER A 47 -10.02 16.82 -4.02
C SER A 47 -8.90 17.68 -3.43
N SER A 48 -8.79 18.92 -3.88
CA SER A 48 -7.97 19.97 -3.28
C SER A 48 -8.77 20.71 -2.20
N SER A 49 -8.43 20.50 -0.93
CA SER A 49 -8.79 21.39 0.20
C SER A 49 -10.22 21.98 0.19
N GLY A 50 -11.25 21.16 -0.04
CA GLY A 50 -12.66 21.56 0.09
C GLY A 50 -13.26 22.34 -1.09
N ALA A 51 -12.53 22.48 -2.21
CA ALA A 51 -13.06 23.04 -3.45
C ALA A 51 -12.68 22.17 -4.65
N THR A 52 -13.65 21.86 -5.50
CA THR A 52 -13.48 21.04 -6.71
C THR A 52 -12.96 21.90 -7.88
N GLY A 53 -11.99 21.38 -8.64
CA GLY A 53 -11.56 21.91 -9.94
C GLY A 53 -10.52 23.03 -9.94
N ILE A 54 -10.32 23.64 -11.12
CA ILE A 54 -9.29 24.64 -11.46
C ILE A 54 -9.21 25.83 -10.47
N ARG A 55 -10.33 26.21 -9.84
CA ARG A 55 -10.37 27.28 -8.82
C ARG A 55 -9.55 26.96 -7.56
N ALA A 56 -9.23 25.70 -7.31
CA ALA A 56 -8.46 25.28 -6.15
C ALA A 56 -6.94 25.30 -6.41
N LEU A 57 -6.50 24.98 -7.63
CA LEU A 57 -5.11 25.18 -8.08
C LEU A 57 -4.74 26.67 -8.00
N LEU A 58 -5.65 27.54 -8.47
CA LEU A 58 -5.47 29.00 -8.44
C LEU A 58 -5.47 29.61 -7.03
N LYS A 59 -6.08 28.95 -6.02
CA LYS A 59 -6.11 29.42 -4.62
C LYS A 59 -4.95 28.88 -3.77
N GLY A 60 -4.33 27.78 -4.18
CA GLY A 60 -3.26 27.09 -3.43
C GLY A 60 -1.84 27.59 -3.68
N SER A 61 -1.64 28.41 -4.73
CA SER A 61 -0.32 28.78 -5.27
C SER A 61 0.62 29.56 -4.34
N ASN A 62 0.23 29.88 -3.09
CA ASN A 62 1.04 30.69 -2.16
C ASN A 62 1.15 30.15 -0.72
N LYS A 63 0.92 28.86 -0.46
CA LYS A 63 1.11 28.28 0.88
C LYS A 63 1.81 26.92 0.80
N ASP A 64 2.93 26.81 1.52
CA ASP A 64 3.64 25.58 1.93
C ASP A 64 3.05 24.27 1.34
N LEU A 65 3.54 23.89 0.16
CA LEU A 65 3.04 22.79 -0.68
C LEU A 65 3.00 21.44 0.03
N SER A 66 3.85 21.26 1.04
CA SER A 66 3.88 20.07 1.90
C SER A 66 2.57 19.85 2.68
N ARG A 67 1.73 20.88 2.80
CA ARG A 67 0.45 20.86 3.52
C ARG A 67 -0.75 20.74 2.59
N ASP A 68 -0.55 20.75 1.26
CA ASP A 68 -1.62 20.49 0.31
C ASP A 68 -1.98 18.99 0.32
N LYS A 69 -3.26 18.70 0.60
CA LYS A 69 -3.77 17.32 0.67
C LYS A 69 -3.71 16.63 -0.70
N SER A 70 -3.97 17.37 -1.78
CA SER A 70 -3.99 16.81 -3.14
C SER A 70 -2.58 16.50 -3.63
N TYR A 71 -1.62 17.39 -3.39
CA TYR A 71 -0.20 17.12 -3.66
C TYR A 71 0.32 15.89 -2.90
N ASN A 72 -0.02 15.77 -1.61
CA ASN A 72 0.34 14.59 -0.81
C ASN A 72 -0.35 13.30 -1.32
N GLN A 73 -1.57 13.39 -1.84
CA GLN A 73 -2.23 12.26 -2.51
C GLN A 73 -1.48 11.84 -3.78
N CYS A 74 -1.07 12.79 -4.62
CA CYS A 74 -0.26 12.49 -5.81
C CYS A 74 1.06 11.82 -5.44
N LYS A 75 1.74 12.28 -4.37
CA LYS A 75 2.95 11.64 -3.86
C LYS A 75 2.71 10.18 -3.47
N MET A 76 1.61 9.90 -2.78
CA MET A 76 1.21 8.54 -2.40
C MET A 76 0.86 7.68 -3.61
N PHE A 77 0.16 8.22 -4.62
CA PHE A 77 -0.13 7.53 -5.87
C PHE A 77 1.15 7.19 -6.64
N ALA A 78 2.06 8.15 -6.82
CA ALA A 78 3.34 7.94 -7.49
C ALA A 78 4.19 6.85 -6.82
N GLU A 79 4.14 6.75 -5.48
CA GLU A 79 4.80 5.68 -4.75
C GLU A 79 4.12 4.32 -4.97
N ILE A 80 2.78 4.24 -5.02
CA ILE A 80 2.07 3.00 -5.39
C ILE A 80 2.41 2.56 -6.81
N TYR A 81 2.36 3.46 -7.79
CA TYR A 81 2.63 3.11 -9.18
C TYR A 81 4.05 2.62 -9.39
N ARG A 82 5.02 3.15 -8.63
CA ARG A 82 6.39 2.61 -8.59
C ARG A 82 6.47 1.26 -7.90
N PHE A 83 5.74 1.02 -6.79
CA PHE A 83 5.68 -0.33 -6.20
C PHE A 83 5.12 -1.37 -7.16
N LEU A 84 4.10 -1.02 -7.94
CA LEU A 84 3.49 -1.87 -8.93
C LEU A 84 4.31 -1.96 -10.24
N GLY A 85 5.37 -1.18 -10.37
CA GLY A 85 6.24 -1.16 -11.53
C GLY A 85 5.64 -0.47 -12.77
N TRP A 86 4.56 0.31 -12.61
CA TRP A 86 3.88 1.01 -13.71
C TRP A 86 4.54 2.34 -14.07
N MET A 87 5.25 2.93 -13.10
CA MET A 87 6.04 4.14 -13.26
C MET A 87 7.44 3.93 -12.69
N GLN A 88 8.38 4.76 -13.13
CA GLN A 88 9.75 4.82 -12.60
C GLN A 88 10.22 6.27 -12.49
N SER A 89 11.24 6.51 -11.68
CA SER A 89 11.87 7.83 -11.59
C SER A 89 12.78 8.07 -12.80
N HIS A 90 12.82 9.31 -13.30
CA HIS A 90 13.65 9.72 -14.43
C HIS A 90 14.51 10.94 -14.07
N GLY A 91 15.80 10.74 -13.89
CA GLY A 91 16.78 11.77 -13.53
C GLY A 91 16.69 12.27 -12.07
N SER A 92 15.49 12.43 -11.52
CA SER A 92 15.27 12.81 -10.12
C SER A 92 14.12 12.02 -9.50
N ALA A 93 14.06 11.96 -8.16
CA ALA A 93 13.11 11.11 -7.43
C ALA A 93 11.62 11.49 -7.58
N LEU A 94 11.31 12.74 -7.97
CA LEU A 94 9.94 13.25 -8.14
C LEU A 94 9.62 13.63 -9.59
N ASN A 95 10.41 13.11 -10.52
CA ASN A 95 10.21 13.23 -11.95
C ASN A 95 10.08 11.82 -12.49
N PHE A 96 9.04 11.55 -13.27
CA PHE A 96 8.60 10.19 -13.55
C PHE A 96 8.44 9.96 -15.05
N THR A 97 8.61 8.70 -15.45
CA THR A 97 8.14 8.19 -16.74
C THR A 97 7.35 6.91 -16.52
N PHE A 98 6.47 6.59 -17.45
CA PHE A 98 5.78 5.31 -17.46
C PHE A 98 6.74 4.19 -17.90
N THR A 99 6.53 2.98 -17.39
CA THR A 99 7.29 1.80 -17.81
C THR A 99 6.55 1.06 -18.94
N GLN A 100 7.22 0.08 -19.56
CA GLN A 100 6.57 -0.85 -20.50
C GLN A 100 5.50 -1.72 -19.81
N LEU A 101 5.67 -2.02 -18.51
CA LEU A 101 4.63 -2.70 -17.75
C LEU A 101 3.42 -1.80 -17.55
N GLY A 102 3.66 -0.50 -17.28
CA GLY A 102 2.61 0.51 -17.23
C GLY A 102 1.83 0.62 -18.54
N ASP A 103 2.52 0.59 -19.69
CA ASP A 103 1.89 0.52 -21.02
C ASP A 103 0.90 -0.62 -21.17
N HIS A 104 1.36 -1.82 -20.82
CA HIS A 104 0.56 -3.02 -20.95
C HIS A 104 -0.64 -3.00 -20.01
N VAL A 105 -0.50 -2.48 -18.79
CA VAL A 105 -1.61 -2.36 -17.84
C VAL A 105 -2.66 -1.37 -18.35
N ALA A 106 -2.24 -0.18 -18.81
CA ALA A 106 -3.17 0.84 -19.29
C ALA A 106 -3.86 0.46 -20.61
N SER A 107 -3.19 -0.32 -21.46
CA SER A 107 -3.70 -0.72 -22.78
C SER A 107 -4.40 -2.07 -22.80
N ALA A 108 -4.46 -2.78 -21.67
CA ALA A 108 -5.09 -4.10 -21.59
C ALA A 108 -6.62 -3.99 -21.69
N VAL A 109 -7.22 -4.97 -22.38
CA VAL A 109 -8.69 -5.13 -22.40
C VAL A 109 -9.21 -5.64 -21.05
N ASP A 110 -8.43 -6.49 -20.39
CA ASP A 110 -8.62 -6.94 -19.01
C ASP A 110 -7.27 -6.87 -18.30
N GLU A 111 -7.08 -5.81 -17.51
CA GLU A 111 -5.85 -5.53 -16.79
C GLU A 111 -5.68 -6.41 -15.55
N LYS A 112 -6.74 -7.05 -15.06
CA LYS A 112 -6.75 -7.70 -13.73
C LYS A 112 -5.66 -8.77 -13.57
N PRO A 113 -5.43 -9.70 -14.52
CA PRO A 113 -4.35 -10.68 -14.39
C PRO A 113 -2.95 -10.04 -14.33
N LEU A 114 -2.73 -8.95 -15.07
CA LEU A 114 -1.46 -8.23 -15.03
C LEU A 114 -1.28 -7.52 -13.69
N VAL A 115 -2.33 -6.85 -13.21
CA VAL A 115 -2.34 -6.17 -11.90
C VAL A 115 -2.09 -7.18 -10.76
N GLU A 116 -2.68 -8.38 -10.83
CA GLU A 116 -2.43 -9.47 -9.88
C GLU A 116 -0.94 -9.85 -9.80
N MET A 117 -0.31 -10.03 -10.96
CA MET A 117 1.13 -10.31 -11.04
C MET A 117 1.97 -9.16 -10.49
N CYS A 118 1.57 -7.91 -10.72
CA CYS A 118 2.23 -6.73 -10.14
C CYS A 118 2.19 -6.78 -8.61
N PHE A 119 1.05 -7.13 -8.00
CA PHE A 119 0.93 -7.27 -6.55
C PHE A 119 1.81 -8.38 -5.97
N LEU A 120 1.88 -9.55 -6.63
CA LEU A 120 2.77 -10.64 -6.23
C LEU A 120 4.26 -10.26 -6.39
N GLY A 121 4.56 -9.42 -7.39
CA GLY A 121 5.89 -8.93 -7.71
C GLY A 121 6.40 -7.83 -6.79
N ILE A 122 5.56 -7.23 -5.93
CA ILE A 122 6.03 -6.24 -4.96
C ILE A 122 7.05 -6.90 -4.03
N GLU A 123 8.24 -6.33 -4.00
CA GLU A 123 9.31 -6.68 -3.07
C GLU A 123 9.97 -5.44 -2.44
N PHE A 124 10.59 -5.66 -1.29
CA PHE A 124 11.34 -4.66 -0.56
C PHE A 124 12.74 -5.20 -0.23
N PRO A 125 13.83 -4.43 -0.44
CA PRO A 125 13.85 -3.13 -1.12
C PRO A 125 13.38 -3.25 -2.57
N ASN A 126 12.85 -2.15 -3.11
CA ASN A 126 12.42 -2.05 -4.49
C ASN A 126 13.44 -1.14 -5.21
N GLU A 127 14.01 -1.57 -6.33
CA GLU A 127 14.99 -0.74 -7.06
C GLU A 127 14.43 0.62 -7.51
N LEU A 128 13.10 0.72 -7.69
CA LEU A 128 12.41 1.95 -8.10
C LEU A 128 12.15 2.91 -6.94
N ILE A 129 12.35 2.47 -5.69
CA ILE A 129 12.10 3.24 -4.48
C ILE A 129 13.25 3.01 -3.51
N GLU A 130 14.09 4.02 -3.32
CA GLU A 130 15.09 3.98 -2.26
C GLU A 130 14.41 3.80 -0.90
N VAL A 131 14.59 2.62 -0.29
CA VAL A 131 14.15 2.37 1.07
C VAL A 131 15.35 2.02 1.93
N SER A 132 15.56 2.82 2.98
CA SER A 132 16.63 2.58 3.96
C SER A 132 16.27 1.39 4.85
N GLY A 133 17.06 0.32 4.80
CA GLY A 133 16.98 -0.78 5.76
C GLY A 133 17.59 -2.08 5.23
N ASP A 134 17.95 -2.96 6.15
CA ASP A 134 18.39 -4.33 5.85
C ASP A 134 17.21 -5.28 6.03
N TYR A 135 16.44 -5.46 4.96
CA TYR A 135 15.32 -6.38 4.89
C TYR A 135 15.14 -6.88 3.46
N SER A 136 14.58 -8.07 3.29
CA SER A 136 14.20 -8.63 1.99
C SER A 136 12.86 -9.34 2.13
N ILE A 137 11.79 -8.72 1.63
CA ILE A 137 10.44 -9.24 1.81
C ILE A 137 9.57 -9.07 0.57
N ARG A 138 8.77 -10.08 0.26
CA ARG A 138 7.64 -10.00 -0.66
C ARG A 138 6.36 -9.90 0.16
N PRO A 139 5.84 -8.70 0.44
CA PRO A 139 4.77 -8.46 1.39
C PRO A 139 3.50 -9.26 1.10
N PHE A 140 3.01 -9.27 -0.14
CA PHE A 140 1.78 -9.98 -0.50
C PHE A 140 1.94 -11.50 -0.38
N ALA A 141 3.03 -12.05 -0.93
CA ALA A 141 3.34 -13.48 -0.77
C ALA A 141 3.48 -13.87 0.72
N SER A 142 4.09 -13.01 1.53
CA SER A 142 4.23 -13.22 2.97
C SER A 142 2.87 -13.22 3.67
N ILE A 143 2.00 -12.25 3.38
CA ILE A 143 0.65 -12.16 3.95
C ILE A 143 -0.15 -13.44 3.66
N ILE A 144 -0.17 -13.89 2.39
CA ILE A 144 -0.91 -15.09 1.97
C ILE A 144 -0.40 -16.34 2.67
N LYS A 145 0.93 -16.51 2.75
CA LYS A 145 1.52 -17.65 3.45
C LYS A 145 1.27 -17.61 4.95
N PHE A 146 1.29 -16.43 5.58
CA PHE A 146 0.89 -16.28 7.00
C PHE A 146 -0.57 -16.65 7.21
N MET A 147 -1.48 -16.23 6.32
CA MET A 147 -2.90 -16.61 6.38
C MET A 147 -3.06 -18.12 6.34
N ASN A 148 -2.39 -18.80 5.41
CA ASN A 148 -2.41 -20.26 5.29
C ASN A 148 -1.88 -20.95 6.57
N GLU A 149 -0.75 -20.49 7.12
CA GLU A 149 -0.20 -21.00 8.37
C GLU A 149 -1.09 -20.72 9.59
N LEU A 150 -1.94 -19.71 9.52
CA LEU A 150 -2.76 -19.26 10.62
C LEU A 150 -4.23 -19.66 10.44
N ASP A 151 -4.47 -20.89 9.97
CA ASP A 151 -5.79 -21.50 9.79
C ASP A 151 -6.68 -20.79 8.76
N GLY A 152 -6.07 -20.18 7.74
CA GLY A 152 -6.79 -19.41 6.72
C GLY A 152 -7.36 -18.12 7.29
N VAL A 153 -6.80 -17.57 8.36
CA VAL A 153 -7.29 -16.34 8.99
C VAL A 153 -6.14 -15.44 9.44
N LEU A 154 -6.19 -14.16 9.08
CA LEU A 154 -5.23 -13.14 9.56
C LEU A 154 -5.94 -11.82 9.79
N SER A 155 -5.82 -11.29 10.99
CA SER A 155 -6.29 -9.94 11.33
C SER A 155 -5.33 -8.86 10.88
N ARG A 156 -5.84 -7.63 10.78
CA ARG A 156 -5.01 -6.44 10.56
C ARG A 156 -3.90 -6.26 11.61
N ASP A 157 -4.20 -6.46 12.90
CA ASP A 157 -3.20 -6.30 13.95
C ASP A 157 -2.14 -7.43 13.91
N GLU A 158 -2.54 -8.66 13.56
CA GLU A 158 -1.60 -9.77 13.33
C GLU A 158 -0.75 -9.54 12.09
N MET A 159 -1.31 -8.97 11.01
CA MET A 159 -0.59 -8.55 9.82
C MET A 159 0.51 -7.53 10.16
N ILE A 160 0.21 -6.57 11.06
CA ILE A 160 1.17 -5.60 11.57
C ILE A 160 2.30 -6.29 12.34
N LEU A 161 2.02 -7.26 13.22
CA LEU A 161 3.03 -7.92 14.06
C LEU A 161 3.83 -9.02 13.36
N GLY A 162 3.21 -9.69 12.38
CA GLY A 162 3.78 -10.80 11.62
C GLY A 162 4.37 -10.32 10.29
N PRO A 163 3.70 -10.60 9.16
CA PRO A 163 4.30 -10.50 7.82
C PRO A 163 4.85 -9.11 7.53
N LEU A 164 4.13 -8.02 7.83
CA LEU A 164 4.62 -6.66 7.54
C LEU A 164 5.72 -6.18 8.50
N SER A 165 6.09 -6.98 9.49
CA SER A 165 7.11 -6.66 10.49
C SER A 165 8.37 -7.50 10.39
N MET A 166 8.43 -8.45 9.44
CA MET A 166 9.60 -9.29 9.25
C MET A 166 10.74 -8.56 8.57
N LEU A 167 11.96 -9.02 8.80
CA LEU A 167 13.14 -8.58 8.05
C LEU A 167 13.30 -9.40 6.79
N HIS A 168 13.24 -10.74 6.88
CA HIS A 168 13.47 -11.61 5.74
C HIS A 168 12.39 -12.69 5.60
N ASP A 169 11.63 -12.66 4.50
CA ASP A 169 10.55 -13.63 4.28
C ASP A 169 11.01 -15.04 3.88
N ARG A 170 12.32 -15.23 3.69
CA ARG A 170 12.97 -16.52 3.44
C ARG A 170 13.66 -17.08 4.69
N ASP A 171 13.76 -16.31 5.77
CA ASP A 171 14.32 -16.81 7.03
C ASP A 171 13.27 -17.69 7.73
N LYS A 172 13.55 -19.01 7.73
CA LYS A 172 12.67 -20.01 8.33
C LYS A 172 12.53 -19.87 9.84
N ILE A 173 13.58 -19.39 10.52
CA ILE A 173 13.58 -19.23 11.98
C ILE A 173 12.73 -18.01 12.34
N GLU A 174 12.97 -16.87 11.71
CA GLU A 174 12.14 -15.67 11.90
C GLU A 174 10.67 -15.98 11.61
N TRP A 175 10.40 -16.64 10.47
CA TRP A 175 9.06 -17.04 10.06
C TRP A 175 8.35 -17.88 11.13
N LYS A 176 8.98 -18.98 11.56
CA LYS A 176 8.42 -19.90 12.55
C LYS A 176 8.14 -19.18 13.87
N ASN A 177 9.10 -18.38 14.34
CA ASN A 177 8.95 -17.62 15.59
C ASN A 177 7.77 -16.65 15.52
N LYS A 178 7.57 -15.97 14.38
CA LYS A 178 6.45 -15.04 14.18
C LYS A 178 5.09 -15.74 14.12
N VAL A 179 5.00 -16.86 13.42
CA VAL A 179 3.77 -17.66 13.36
C VAL A 179 3.40 -18.19 14.74
N GLU A 180 4.37 -18.76 15.48
CA GLU A 180 4.14 -19.27 16.84
C GLU A 180 3.75 -18.16 17.83
N LEU A 181 4.40 -17.00 17.72
CA LEU A 181 4.06 -15.81 18.50
C LEU A 181 2.59 -15.41 18.29
N ILE A 182 2.15 -15.31 17.04
CA ILE A 182 0.76 -14.96 16.70
C ILE A 182 -0.21 -16.02 17.21
N ARG A 183 0.05 -17.31 16.94
CA ARG A 183 -0.79 -18.42 17.43
C ARG A 183 -0.95 -18.37 18.95
N GLY A 184 0.15 -18.14 19.67
CA GLY A 184 0.16 -18.05 21.14
C GLY A 184 -0.67 -16.88 21.68
N PHE A 185 -0.80 -15.80 20.92
CA PHE A 185 -1.56 -14.62 21.32
C PHE A 185 -3.06 -14.69 21.03
N ARG A 186 -3.53 -15.55 20.13
CA ARG A 186 -4.98 -15.68 19.81
C ARG A 186 -5.88 -15.97 21.00
N GLN A 187 -5.32 -16.58 22.05
CA GLN A 187 -6.01 -16.87 23.31
C GLN A 187 -5.68 -15.88 24.43
N LYS A 188 -4.76 -14.92 24.21
CA LYS A 188 -4.18 -14.03 25.22
C LYS A 188 -4.32 -12.57 24.79
N PRO A 189 -5.54 -12.00 24.83
CA PRO A 189 -5.83 -10.68 24.23
C PRO A 189 -5.05 -9.52 24.86
N ASN A 190 -4.75 -9.59 26.16
CA ASN A 190 -3.98 -8.55 26.85
C ASN A 190 -2.49 -8.61 26.47
N ASP A 191 -1.93 -9.81 26.37
CA ASP A 191 -0.54 -10.01 25.97
C ASP A 191 -0.33 -9.56 24.52
N PHE A 192 -1.30 -9.84 23.64
CA PHE A 192 -1.29 -9.36 22.26
C PHE A 192 -1.27 -7.82 22.18
N LYS A 193 -2.18 -7.16 22.91
CA LYS A 193 -2.22 -5.69 23.00
C LYS A 193 -0.89 -5.10 23.47
N LYS A 194 -0.28 -5.73 24.48
CA LYS A 194 1.01 -5.32 25.01
C LYS A 194 2.11 -5.47 23.95
N ALA A 195 2.21 -6.62 23.32
CA ALA A 195 3.19 -6.89 22.27
C ALA A 195 3.03 -5.95 21.06
N LEU A 196 1.79 -5.68 20.64
CA LEU A 196 1.49 -4.70 19.59
C LEU A 196 1.97 -3.30 20.01
N SER A 197 1.62 -2.86 21.22
CA SER A 197 2.03 -1.55 21.72
C SER A 197 3.55 -1.40 21.82
N GLU A 198 4.26 -2.44 22.28
CA GLU A 198 5.72 -2.46 22.37
C GLU A 198 6.38 -2.41 20.99
N ALA A 199 5.88 -3.20 20.04
CA ALA A 199 6.37 -3.21 18.66
C ALA A 199 6.12 -1.89 17.90
N LEU A 200 5.05 -1.17 18.25
CA LEU A 200 4.76 0.16 17.71
C LEU A 200 5.64 1.22 18.35
N LYS A 201 5.83 1.16 19.68
CA LYS A 201 6.68 2.08 20.44
C LYS A 201 8.14 1.98 20.02
N SER A 202 8.68 0.77 19.86
CA SER A 202 10.07 0.55 19.42
C SER A 202 10.36 1.14 18.04
N ARG A 203 9.32 1.34 17.22
CA ARG A 203 9.42 1.93 15.88
C ARG A 203 9.02 3.40 15.81
N GLY A 204 8.59 4.00 16.93
CA GLY A 204 8.11 5.38 16.98
C GLY A 204 6.83 5.62 16.15
N ILE A 205 5.99 4.61 15.94
CA ILE A 205 4.79 4.69 15.09
C ILE A 205 3.53 4.63 15.97
N LYS A 206 2.55 5.50 15.70
CA LYS A 206 1.22 5.45 16.34
C LYS A 206 0.37 4.31 15.76
N LYS A 207 -0.53 3.71 16.54
CA LYS A 207 -1.43 2.64 16.08
C LYS A 207 -2.20 3.04 14.81
N ALA A 208 -2.81 4.22 14.79
CA ALA A 208 -3.56 4.71 13.64
C ALA A 208 -2.72 4.80 12.35
N THR A 209 -1.43 5.13 12.47
CA THR A 209 -0.50 5.17 11.34
C THR A 209 -0.19 3.77 10.83
N ALA A 210 0.08 2.80 11.72
CA ALA A 210 0.30 1.41 11.33
C ALA A 210 -0.96 0.80 10.69
N GLU A 211 -2.14 1.08 11.23
CA GLU A 211 -3.41 0.70 10.62
C GLU A 211 -3.59 1.31 9.23
N ASN A 212 -3.16 2.56 9.00
CA ASN A 212 -3.22 3.18 7.69
C ASN A 212 -2.33 2.46 6.66
N TYR A 213 -1.13 1.99 7.06
CA TYR A 213 -0.24 1.22 6.18
C TYR A 213 -0.81 -0.14 5.76
N THR A 214 -1.81 -0.67 6.48
CA THR A 214 -2.47 -1.93 6.09
C THR A 214 -3.61 -1.74 5.09
N ARG A 215 -4.07 -0.50 4.85
CA ARG A 215 -5.28 -0.27 4.02
C ARG A 215 -5.08 -0.67 2.57
N PHE A 216 -3.93 -0.35 1.97
CA PHE A 216 -3.61 -0.74 0.60
C PHE A 216 -3.48 -2.27 0.47
N PRO A 217 -2.68 -2.97 1.30
CA PRO A 217 -2.66 -4.44 1.30
C PRO A 217 -4.05 -5.06 1.47
N LEU A 218 -4.84 -4.63 2.46
CA LEU A 218 -6.19 -5.17 2.69
C LEU A 218 -7.13 -4.91 1.50
N GLY A 219 -7.05 -3.73 0.88
CA GLY A 219 -7.83 -3.39 -0.31
C GLY A 219 -7.50 -4.28 -1.50
N ALA A 220 -6.22 -4.51 -1.74
CA ALA A 220 -5.72 -5.38 -2.80
C ALA A 220 -6.11 -6.86 -2.60
N LEU A 221 -5.92 -7.38 -1.38
CA LEU A 221 -6.33 -8.74 -1.01
C LEU A 221 -7.83 -8.97 -1.33
N LYS A 222 -8.69 -7.99 -0.98
CA LYS A 222 -10.13 -8.05 -1.26
C LYS A 222 -10.43 -7.96 -2.76
N TRP A 223 -9.82 -7.03 -3.48
CA TRP A 223 -10.07 -6.80 -4.90
C TRP A 223 -9.64 -7.99 -5.78
N LEU A 224 -8.52 -8.63 -5.43
CA LEU A 224 -8.03 -9.85 -6.07
C LEU A 224 -8.80 -11.11 -5.67
N ASN A 225 -9.74 -11.00 -4.73
CA ASN A 225 -10.45 -12.15 -4.16
C ASN A 225 -9.51 -13.22 -3.56
N TRP A 226 -8.31 -12.82 -3.12
CA TRP A 226 -7.44 -13.66 -2.31
C TRP A 226 -7.92 -13.75 -0.86
N ALA A 227 -8.94 -12.95 -0.52
CA ALA A 227 -9.30 -12.64 0.84
C ALA A 227 -10.71 -12.08 0.96
N GLN A 228 -11.50 -12.59 1.92
CA GLN A 228 -12.76 -11.94 2.29
C GLN A 228 -12.86 -11.65 3.79
N PRO A 229 -13.51 -10.53 4.19
CA PRO A 229 -13.77 -10.24 5.60
C PRO A 229 -14.62 -11.34 6.24
N CYS A 230 -14.10 -11.96 7.29
CA CYS A 230 -14.81 -12.93 8.11
C CYS A 230 -14.62 -12.66 9.60
N ARG A 231 -15.23 -13.49 10.44
CA ARG A 231 -15.03 -13.48 11.90
C ARG A 231 -14.33 -14.77 12.28
N ASP A 232 -13.16 -14.65 12.91
CA ASP A 232 -12.51 -15.80 13.52
C ASP A 232 -13.25 -16.18 14.82
N LYS A 233 -13.76 -17.42 14.86
CA LYS A 233 -14.45 -17.97 16.04
C LYS A 233 -13.47 -18.49 17.10
N LYS A 234 -12.21 -18.75 16.72
CA LYS A 234 -11.18 -19.29 17.61
C LYS A 234 -10.40 -18.20 18.33
N CYS A 235 -10.27 -17.00 17.76
CA CYS A 235 -9.56 -15.90 18.40
C CYS A 235 -10.43 -15.19 19.46
N LYS A 236 -9.92 -15.11 20.70
CA LYS A 236 -10.56 -14.40 21.81
C LYS A 236 -10.22 -12.91 21.85
N TYR A 237 -9.24 -12.48 21.05
CA TYR A 237 -9.00 -11.07 20.83
C TYR A 237 -10.15 -10.50 20.01
N PRO A 238 -10.82 -9.43 20.44
CA PRO A 238 -11.79 -8.72 19.61
C PRO A 238 -11.00 -8.07 18.48
N ILE A 239 -10.77 -8.84 17.42
CA ILE A 239 -10.19 -8.37 16.18
C ILE A 239 -11.22 -7.43 15.57
N SER A 240 -11.09 -6.14 15.86
CA SER A 240 -11.76 -5.12 15.07
C SER A 240 -11.12 -5.15 13.69
N ASN A 241 -11.90 -5.66 12.73
CA ASN A 241 -11.80 -5.46 11.30
C ASN A 241 -10.82 -6.36 10.54
N THR A 242 -11.46 -7.13 9.66
CA THR A 242 -10.92 -7.94 8.58
C THR A 242 -10.03 -9.08 9.07
N VAL A 243 -10.70 -10.16 9.45
CA VAL A 243 -10.09 -11.48 9.30
C VAL A 243 -10.24 -11.86 7.84
N ILE A 244 -9.15 -12.18 7.19
CA ILE A 244 -9.16 -12.61 5.80
C ILE A 244 -9.25 -14.14 5.74
N SER A 245 -10.31 -14.68 5.12
CA SER A 245 -10.38 -16.08 4.69
C SER A 245 -9.95 -16.27 3.26
#